data_AF-A0A2T0N6W9-F1
#
_entry.id   AF-A0A2T0N6W9-F1
#
_cell.length_a   1.000
_cell.length_b   1.000
_cell.length_c   1.000
_cell.angle_alpha   90.00
_cell.angle_beta   90.00
_cell.angle_gamma   90.00
#
_symmetry.space_group_name_H-M   'P 1'
#
loop_
_entity.id
_entity.type
_entity.pdbx_description
1 polymer ?
#
loop_
_entity_poly.entity_id
_entity_poly.type
_entity_poly.pdbx_seq_one_letter_code
_entity_poly.pdbx_strand_id
1 'polypeptide(L)'
;MGTEPPKDWPGLVADRDGVTYDAKKIENIAGALREALKPIDMMGVGTRPGSLQDLSMVSYTLTALREQLQTVKGWAGGEFGSQLENSHTEIQKMYQEVLTSLNTAIALVEAGAGTYKVTNAANQGGS
;
A
#
# COMPACT_ATOMS: atom_id res chain seq x y z
N MET A 1 24.19 -0.43 -7.80
CA MET A 1 24.65 -0.09 -9.17
C MET A 1 24.10 1.29 -9.51
N GLY A 2 24.99 2.24 -9.83
CA GLY A 2 24.72 3.52 -10.50
C GLY A 2 23.75 4.52 -9.84
N THR A 3 24.26 5.45 -9.03
CA THR A 3 23.53 6.68 -8.63
C THR A 3 23.97 7.87 -9.46
N GLU A 4 24.19 7.68 -10.76
CA GLU A 4 24.47 8.79 -11.68
C GLU A 4 23.18 9.15 -12.42
N PRO A 5 22.81 10.44 -12.48
CA PRO A 5 21.68 10.89 -13.29
C PRO A 5 21.89 10.50 -14.76
N PRO A 6 20.80 10.26 -15.53
CA PRO A 6 20.90 10.03 -16.97
C PRO A 6 21.67 11.15 -17.68
N LYS A 7 22.50 10.80 -18.68
CA LYS A 7 23.35 11.76 -19.42
C LYS A 7 22.58 12.94 -20.04
N ASP A 8 21.31 12.73 -20.38
CA ASP A 8 20.46 13.74 -21.02
C ASP A 8 19.46 14.39 -20.05
N TRP A 9 19.70 14.29 -18.73
CA TRP A 9 18.82 14.89 -17.74
C TRP A 9 18.93 16.43 -17.81
N PRO A 10 17.86 17.17 -18.16
CA PRO A 10 17.92 18.62 -18.40
C PRO A 10 18.11 19.46 -17.13
N GLY A 11 18.40 18.83 -15.99
CA GLY A 11 18.40 19.46 -14.68
C GLY A 11 16.98 19.78 -14.19
N LEU A 12 16.80 19.72 -12.87
CA LEU A 12 15.59 20.25 -12.23
C LEU A 12 15.76 21.77 -12.11
N VAL A 13 15.01 22.52 -12.92
CA VAL A 13 14.97 23.99 -12.83
C VAL A 13 13.68 24.35 -12.11
N ALA A 14 13.78 24.61 -10.80
CA ALA A 14 12.61 24.85 -9.94
C ALA A 14 11.69 25.98 -10.45
N ASP A 15 12.25 27.01 -11.09
CA ASP A 15 11.50 28.14 -11.64
C ASP A 15 10.75 27.81 -12.93
N ARG A 16 11.25 26.86 -13.74
CA ARG A 16 10.61 26.43 -15.00
C ARG A 16 9.32 25.66 -14.74
N ASP A 17 9.32 24.85 -13.68
CA ASP A 17 8.26 23.88 -13.43
C ASP A 17 7.25 24.41 -12.37
N GLY A 18 7.48 25.59 -11.79
CA GLY A 18 6.57 26.23 -10.83
C GLY A 18 6.37 25.44 -9.54
N VAL A 19 7.18 24.40 -9.31
CA VAL A 19 7.11 23.54 -8.13
C VAL A 19 8.30 23.83 -7.23
N THR A 20 8.03 24.44 -6.08
CA THR A 20 9.02 24.56 -5.00
C THR A 20 9.19 23.20 -4.32
N TYR A 21 10.10 22.38 -4.83
CA TYR A 21 10.40 21.04 -4.30
C TYR A 21 11.25 21.12 -3.01
N ASP A 22 10.75 20.55 -1.92
CA ASP A 22 11.50 20.34 -0.67
C ASP A 22 11.59 18.84 -0.38
N ALA A 23 12.77 18.25 -0.57
CA ALA A 23 13.01 16.83 -0.36
C ALA A 23 12.59 16.36 1.04
N LYS A 24 12.76 17.21 2.05
CA LYS A 24 12.39 16.91 3.43
C LYS A 24 10.88 16.85 3.59
N LYS A 25 10.12 17.71 2.89
CA LYS A 25 8.66 17.61 2.86
C LYS A 25 8.18 16.32 2.20
N ILE A 26 8.85 15.87 1.13
CA ILE A 26 8.47 14.64 0.42
C ILE A 26 8.78 13.41 1.27
N GLU A 27 9.96 13.34 1.89
CA GLU A 27 10.30 12.30 2.87
C GLU A 27 9.29 12.27 4.03
N ASN A 28 8.89 13.44 4.55
CA ASN A 28 7.89 13.52 5.62
C ASN A 28 6.50 13.03 5.18
N ILE A 29 6.08 13.34 3.95
CA ILE A 29 4.80 12.86 3.39
C ILE A 29 4.83 11.34 3.23
N ALA A 30 5.90 10.78 2.67
CA ALA A 30 6.04 9.32 2.54
C ALA A 30 6.03 8.63 3.92
N GLY A 31 6.74 9.19 4.90
CA GLY A 31 6.71 8.71 6.28
C GLY A 31 5.31 8.75 6.90
N ALA A 32 4.58 9.86 6.75
CA ALA A 32 3.21 9.99 7.23
C ALA A 32 2.25 8.98 6.57
N LEU A 33 2.41 8.74 5.27
CA LEU A 33 1.64 7.74 4.53
C LEU A 33 1.94 6.31 5.03
N ARG A 34 3.19 5.97 5.36
CA ARG A 34 3.51 4.67 5.99
C ARG A 34 2.87 4.53 7.35
N GLU A 35 2.98 5.53 8.21
CA GLU A 35 2.36 5.49 9.55
C GLU A 35 0.84 5.31 9.45
N ALA A 36 0.20 5.95 8.46
CA ALA A 36 -1.23 5.78 8.19
C ALA A 36 -1.59 4.36 7.71
N LEU A 37 -0.68 3.67 6.99
CA LEU A 37 -0.89 2.30 6.51
C LEU A 37 -0.61 1.21 7.55
N LYS A 38 0.27 1.45 8.53
CA LYS A 38 0.58 0.48 9.60
C LYS A 38 -0.62 -0.19 10.27
N PRO A 39 -1.70 0.52 10.64
CA PRO A 39 -2.85 -0.13 11.27
C PRO A 39 -3.70 -0.98 10.32
N ILE A 40 -3.50 -0.81 9.01
CA ILE A 40 -4.21 -1.49 7.95
C ILE A 40 -3.44 -2.75 7.50
N ASP A 41 -2.12 -2.59 7.39
CA ASP A 41 -1.14 -3.64 7.16
C ASP A 41 -0.98 -4.50 8.43
N MET A 42 -0.50 -5.74 8.29
CA MET A 42 -0.24 -6.69 9.40
C MET A 42 0.90 -6.23 10.34
N MET A 43 1.35 -4.98 10.22
CA MET A 43 2.45 -4.37 10.97
C MET A 43 1.98 -3.52 12.17
N GLY A 44 0.67 -3.36 12.39
CA GLY A 44 0.11 -2.70 13.56
C GLY A 44 0.06 -3.62 14.78
N VAL A 45 0.38 -3.08 15.98
CA VAL A 45 0.21 -3.82 17.24
C VAL A 45 -1.30 -3.95 17.54
N GLY A 46 -1.80 -5.18 17.46
CA GLY A 46 -3.17 -5.56 17.83
C GLY A 46 -4.15 -5.64 16.64
N THR A 47 -5.12 -6.55 16.74
CA THR A 47 -6.21 -6.70 15.78
C THR A 47 -7.05 -5.43 15.78
N ARG A 48 -7.07 -4.70 14.65
CA ARG A 48 -7.90 -3.52 14.47
C ARG A 48 -9.04 -3.84 13.51
N PRO A 49 -10.30 -3.47 13.84
CA PRO A 49 -11.41 -3.65 12.92
C PRO A 49 -11.09 -3.10 11.53
N GLY A 50 -11.29 -3.92 10.51
CA GLY A 50 -11.05 -3.58 9.11
C GLY A 50 -9.60 -3.72 8.62
N SER A 51 -8.65 -4.18 9.46
CA SER A 51 -7.29 -4.52 8.99
C SER A 51 -7.26 -5.82 8.20
N LEU A 52 -6.16 -6.08 7.47
CA LEU A 52 -6.00 -7.36 6.78
C LEU A 52 -6.01 -8.55 7.76
N GLN A 53 -5.45 -8.37 8.95
CA GLN A 53 -5.46 -9.40 9.99
C GLN A 53 -6.88 -9.66 10.53
N ASP A 54 -7.68 -8.61 10.73
CA ASP A 54 -9.09 -8.73 11.10
C ASP A 54 -9.90 -9.46 10.01
N LEU A 55 -9.72 -9.06 8.75
CA LEU A 55 -10.32 -9.73 7.60
C LEU A 55 -9.91 -11.21 7.51
N SER A 56 -8.68 -11.57 7.88
CA SER A 56 -8.23 -12.97 7.92
C SER A 56 -8.86 -13.77 9.06
N MET A 57 -9.10 -13.14 10.22
CA MET A 57 -9.75 -13.80 11.36
C MET A 57 -11.23 -14.08 11.08
N VAL A 58 -11.89 -13.20 10.32
CA VAL A 58 -13.28 -13.39 9.88
C VAL A 58 -13.44 -14.64 9.01
N SER A 59 -12.40 -15.07 8.28
CA SER A 59 -12.43 -16.30 7.47
C SER A 59 -12.81 -17.53 8.29
N TYR A 60 -12.31 -17.65 9.53
CA TYR A 60 -12.65 -18.77 10.42
C TYR A 60 -14.15 -18.79 10.76
N THR A 61 -14.73 -17.60 11.00
CA THR A 61 -16.15 -17.45 11.31
C THR A 61 -17.01 -17.81 10.09
N LEU A 62 -16.57 -17.45 8.89
CA LEU A 62 -17.26 -17.80 7.64
C LEU A 62 -17.26 -19.30 7.35
N THR A 63 -16.15 -19.99 7.64
CA THR A 63 -16.09 -21.46 7.53
C THR A 63 -17.10 -22.13 8.46
N ALA A 64 -17.17 -21.69 9.73
CA ALA A 64 -18.14 -22.21 10.69
C ALA A 64 -19.59 -21.94 10.25
N LEU A 65 -19.87 -20.74 9.71
CA LEU A 65 -21.18 -20.40 9.18
C LEU A 65 -21.54 -21.30 7.98
N ARG A 66 -20.61 -21.51 7.04
CA ARG A 66 -20.80 -22.40 5.88
C ARG A 66 -21.21 -23.82 6.32
N GLU A 67 -20.50 -24.37 7.29
CA GLU A 67 -20.81 -25.70 7.85
C GLU A 67 -22.21 -25.75 8.44
N GLN A 68 -22.64 -24.71 9.14
CA GLN A 68 -24.01 -24.62 9.65
C GLN A 68 -25.06 -24.52 8.53
N LEU A 69 -24.82 -23.71 7.50
CA LEU A 69 -25.76 -23.53 6.38
C LEU A 69 -25.92 -24.82 5.55
N GLN A 70 -24.89 -25.66 5.50
CA GLN A 70 -24.95 -26.99 4.86
C GLN A 70 -25.86 -27.99 5.60
N THR A 71 -26.14 -27.77 6.89
CA THR A 71 -27.04 -28.66 7.66
C THR A 71 -28.53 -28.39 7.42
N VAL A 72 -28.86 -27.24 6.82
CA VAL A 72 -30.26 -26.84 6.57
C VAL A 72 -30.81 -27.53 5.33
N LYS A 73 -31.65 -28.55 5.54
CA LYS A 73 -32.29 -29.31 4.45
C LYS A 73 -33.29 -28.46 3.67
N GLY A 74 -33.31 -28.62 2.34
CA GLY A 74 -34.24 -27.93 1.45
C GLY A 74 -33.82 -26.51 1.05
N TRP A 75 -32.62 -26.09 1.45
CA TRP A 75 -32.05 -24.80 1.07
C TRP A 75 -30.71 -25.01 0.36
N ALA A 76 -30.37 -24.13 -0.59
CA ALA A 76 -29.11 -24.16 -1.33
C ALA A 76 -27.91 -23.65 -0.48
N GLY A 77 -27.89 -23.95 0.81
CA GLY A 77 -26.93 -23.42 1.79
C GLY A 77 -25.47 -23.79 1.47
N GLY A 78 -25.24 -24.93 0.80
CA GLY A 78 -23.91 -25.30 0.33
C GLY A 78 -23.39 -24.43 -0.82
N GLU A 79 -24.26 -24.06 -1.77
CA GLU A 79 -23.89 -23.19 -2.89
C GLU A 79 -23.69 -21.76 -2.42
N PHE A 80 -24.62 -21.23 -1.62
CA PHE A 80 -24.50 -19.91 -1.02
C PHE A 80 -23.26 -19.78 -0.12
N GLY A 81 -23.00 -20.77 0.73
CA GLY A 81 -21.81 -20.78 1.60
C GLY A 81 -20.50 -20.79 0.81
N SER A 82 -20.45 -21.54 -0.29
CA SER A 82 -19.29 -21.56 -1.20
C SER A 82 -19.09 -20.21 -1.91
N GLN A 83 -20.18 -19.59 -2.38
CA GLN A 83 -20.13 -18.25 -2.97
C GLN A 83 -19.63 -17.20 -1.98
N LEU A 84 -20.10 -17.25 -0.72
CA LEU A 84 -19.68 -16.33 0.33
C LEU A 84 -18.19 -16.46 0.65
N GLU A 85 -17.67 -17.68 0.73
CA GLU A 85 -16.24 -17.94 0.94
C GLU A 85 -15.38 -17.43 -0.24
N ASN A 86 -15.84 -17.67 -1.47
CA ASN A 86 -15.18 -17.17 -2.67
C ASN A 86 -15.14 -15.65 -2.70
N SER A 87 -16.27 -14.98 -2.45
CA SER A 87 -16.34 -13.51 -2.38
C SER A 87 -15.45 -12.94 -1.27
N HIS A 88 -15.40 -13.59 -0.11
CA HIS A 88 -14.51 -13.17 0.98
C HIS A 88 -13.03 -13.29 0.59
N THR A 89 -12.66 -14.38 -0.08
CA THR A 89 -11.30 -14.61 -0.60
C THR A 89 -10.93 -13.56 -1.65
N GLU A 90 -11.85 -13.20 -2.55
CA GLU A 90 -11.64 -12.14 -3.55
C GLU A 90 -11.45 -10.77 -2.90
N ILE A 91 -12.25 -10.44 -1.87
CA ILE A 91 -12.08 -9.20 -1.10
C ILE A 91 -10.70 -9.14 -0.45
N GLN A 92 -10.24 -10.23 0.18
CA GLN A 92 -8.91 -10.29 0.78
C GLN A 92 -7.80 -10.08 -0.25
N LYS A 93 -7.92 -10.68 -1.44
CA LYS A 93 -6.96 -10.49 -2.54
C LYS A 93 -6.91 -9.05 -3.01
N MET A 94 -8.06 -8.45 -3.30
CA MET A 94 -8.13 -7.03 -3.71
C MET A 94 -7.54 -6.11 -2.65
N TYR A 95 -7.82 -6.40 -1.38
CA TYR A 95 -7.28 -5.63 -0.26
C TYR A 95 -5.74 -5.69 -0.21
N GLN A 96 -5.18 -6.89 -0.37
CA GLN A 96 -3.73 -7.10 -0.43
C GLN A 96 -3.10 -6.39 -1.64
N GLU A 97 -3.75 -6.42 -2.80
CA GLU A 97 -3.28 -5.74 -4.01
C GLU A 97 -3.24 -4.22 -3.81
N VAL A 98 -4.31 -3.63 -3.26
CA VAL A 98 -4.37 -2.20 -2.94
C VAL A 98 -3.26 -1.81 -1.96
N LEU A 99 -3.06 -2.58 -0.89
CA LEU A 99 -1.97 -2.32 0.06
C LEU A 99 -0.59 -2.38 -0.62
N THR A 100 -0.39 -3.35 -1.51
CA THR A 100 0.85 -3.49 -2.28
C THR A 100 1.08 -2.29 -3.21
N SER A 101 0.05 -1.82 -3.90
CA SER A 101 0.12 -0.62 -4.75
C SER A 101 0.42 0.63 -3.94
N LEU A 102 -0.20 0.80 -2.76
CA LEU A 102 0.06 1.94 -1.88
C LEU A 102 1.50 1.93 -1.33
N ASN A 103 2.00 0.77 -0.89
CA ASN A 103 3.38 0.61 -0.47
C ASN A 103 4.38 0.89 -1.61
N THR A 104 4.06 0.46 -2.83
CA THR A 104 4.87 0.75 -4.03
C THR A 104 4.89 2.24 -4.33
N ALA A 105 3.73 2.90 -4.30
CA ALA A 105 3.63 4.34 -4.53
C ALA A 105 4.45 5.14 -3.50
N ILE A 106 4.37 4.77 -2.23
CA ILE A 106 5.19 5.38 -1.16
C ILE A 106 6.69 5.18 -1.44
N ALA A 107 7.12 3.98 -1.82
CA ALA A 107 8.53 3.72 -2.15
C ALA A 107 9.01 4.56 -3.33
N LEU A 108 8.18 4.76 -4.36
CA LEU A 108 8.47 5.64 -5.48
C LEU A 108 8.60 7.11 -5.06
N VAL A 109 7.75 7.58 -4.16
CA VAL A 109 7.82 8.93 -3.59
C VAL A 109 9.14 9.15 -2.85
N GLU A 110 9.59 8.18 -2.05
CA GLU A 110 10.88 8.24 -1.35
C GLU A 110 12.07 8.21 -2.30
N ALA A 111 12.05 7.34 -3.31
CA ALA A 111 13.09 7.27 -4.32
C ALA A 111 13.19 8.61 -5.09
N GLY A 112 12.06 9.24 -5.39
CA GLY A 112 11.98 10.58 -5.96
C GLY A 112 12.62 11.64 -5.06
N ALA A 113 12.33 11.62 -3.76
CA ALA A 113 12.93 12.54 -2.79
C ALA A 113 14.46 12.37 -2.69
N GLY A 114 14.94 11.12 -2.66
CA GLY A 114 16.37 10.81 -2.64
C GLY A 114 17.08 11.29 -3.91
N THR A 115 16.51 11.03 -5.08
CA THR A 115 17.05 11.48 -6.38
C THR A 115 17.12 13.00 -6.44
N TYR A 116 16.08 13.70 -5.97
CA TYR A 116 16.08 15.15 -5.87
C TYR A 116 17.21 15.67 -4.97
N LYS A 117 17.38 15.08 -3.78
CA LYS A 117 18.41 15.49 -2.80
C LYS A 117 19.82 15.38 -3.40
N VAL A 118 20.12 14.28 -4.07
CA VAL A 118 21.42 14.06 -4.75
C VAL A 118 21.61 15.08 -5.89
N THR A 119 20.59 15.31 -6.71
CA THR A 119 20.67 16.22 -7.85
C THR A 119 20.83 17.68 -7.40
N ASN A 120 20.10 18.11 -6.37
CA ASN A 120 20.22 19.45 -5.82
C ASN A 120 21.59 19.68 -5.16
N ALA A 121 22.13 18.69 -4.45
CA ALA A 121 23.48 18.77 -3.90
C ALA A 121 24.56 18.87 -5.00
N ALA A 122 24.40 18.13 -6.10
CA ALA A 122 25.29 18.23 -7.26
C ALA A 122 25.22 19.61 -7.93
N ASN A 123 24.02 20.20 -8.04
CA ASN A 123 23.84 21.55 -8.60
C ASN A 123 24.42 22.65 -7.70
N GLN A 124 24.35 22.50 -6.37
CA GLN A 124 24.85 23.50 -5.42
C GLN A 124 26.35 23.37 -5.11
N GLY A 125 26.93 22.17 -5.27
CA GLY A 125 28.36 21.91 -5.04
C GLY A 125 29.27 22.15 -6.25
N GLY A 126 28.70 22.49 -7.41
CA GLY A 126 29.44 22.75 -8.65
C GLY A 126 29.82 24.22 -8.90
N SER A 127 29.86 25.06 -7.86
CA SER A 127 30.29 26.47 -7.94
C SER A 127 31.78 26.62 -7.63
#